data_AF-A0A816CFF8-F1
#
_entry.id   AF-A0A816CFF8-F1
#
_cell.length_a   1.000
_cell.length_b   1.000
_cell.length_c   1.000
_cell.angle_alpha   90.00
_cell.angle_beta   90.00
_cell.angle_gamma   90.00
#
_symmetry.space_group_name_H-M   'P 1'
#
loop_
_entity.id
_entity.type
_entity.pdbx_description
1 polymer ?
#
loop_
_entity_poly.entity_id
_entity_poly.type
_entity_poly.pdbx_seq_one_letter_code
_entity_poly.pdbx_strand_id
1 'polypeptide(L)'
;MATTGSRRKLALVIGIGEYEGGQKLPNAENDANEMSAVLEKIGFIVTKKLHSARIEMRFALVAFEESITSSDVVLFYFAGHGTQWENHNYLIPKDNNGIDNASLKTRAIDAQKVLDEFSVRDPFLTIFLLDCCRTYDVRSSNSNPRNPTGNEPKLNGLKAMDAKAGSLIAFACAAGATADDGIGQKNGLFTKHLLKHIAIPKQDIRTTLALVTDGVMAESNSRQIPFVNLSLRYPHIPLCDELSGKY
;
A
#
# COMPACT_ATOMS: atom_id res chain seq x y z
N MET A 1 -26.54 4.04 24.38
CA MET A 1 -25.80 4.68 23.29
C MET A 1 -24.38 4.90 23.77
N ALA A 2 -23.42 4.11 23.29
CA ALA A 2 -22.02 4.31 23.67
C ALA A 2 -21.52 5.57 22.95
N THR A 3 -21.19 6.61 23.71
CA THR A 3 -20.38 7.73 23.24
C THR A 3 -19.09 7.16 22.68
N THR A 4 -18.95 7.18 21.35
CA THR A 4 -17.74 6.76 20.64
C THR A 4 -16.62 7.73 20.99
N GLY A 5 -15.83 7.40 22.00
CA GLY A 5 -14.50 7.99 22.15
C GLY A 5 -13.73 7.80 20.85
N SER A 6 -13.00 8.84 20.41
CA SER A 6 -12.12 8.77 19.24
C SER A 6 -11.20 7.55 19.38
N ARG A 7 -11.29 6.60 18.45
CA ARG A 7 -10.37 5.46 18.41
C ARG A 7 -8.96 5.97 18.13
N ARG A 8 -7.97 5.31 18.71
CA ARG A 8 -6.57 5.60 18.37
C ARG A 8 -6.31 5.12 16.95
N LYS A 9 -5.64 5.97 16.15
CA LYS A 9 -5.36 5.73 14.74
C LYS A 9 -3.84 5.63 14.59
N LEU A 10 -3.33 4.49 14.16
CA LEU A 10 -1.90 4.21 14.00
C LEU A 10 -1.61 4.02 12.51
N ALA A 11 -0.53 4.62 12.01
CA ALA A 11 -0.08 4.37 10.65
C ALA A 11 1.41 4.03 10.57
N LEU A 12 1.74 3.01 9.78
CA LEU A 12 3.09 2.73 9.34
C LEU A 12 3.18 3.06 7.85
N VAL A 13 4.03 4.04 7.51
CA VAL A 13 4.19 4.55 6.14
C VAL A 13 5.62 4.26 5.70
N ILE A 14 5.79 3.46 4.65
CA ILE A 14 7.08 3.10 4.09
C ILE A 14 7.18 3.59 2.64
N GLY A 15 8.20 4.39 2.33
CA GLY A 15 8.51 4.81 0.96
C GLY A 15 9.92 4.40 0.57
N ILE A 16 10.09 3.71 -0.56
CA ILE A 16 11.41 3.31 -1.07
C ILE A 16 11.56 3.83 -2.49
N GLY A 17 12.32 4.91 -2.61
CA GLY A 17 12.67 5.54 -3.88
C GLY A 17 14.13 5.34 -4.29
N GLU A 18 14.99 4.96 -3.35
CA GLU A 18 16.41 4.73 -3.58
C GLU A 18 16.76 3.26 -3.37
N TYR A 19 16.99 2.57 -4.48
CA TYR A 19 17.37 1.16 -4.53
C TYR A 19 18.87 1.00 -4.79
N GLU A 20 19.53 0.14 -4.03
CA GLU A 20 20.95 -0.16 -4.21
C GLU A 20 21.17 -0.82 -5.58
N GLY A 21 22.00 -0.20 -6.42
CA GLY A 21 22.26 -0.69 -7.78
C GLY A 21 21.06 -0.68 -8.72
N GLY A 22 20.03 0.14 -8.45
CA GLY A 22 18.78 0.17 -9.20
C GLY A 22 18.36 1.53 -9.74
N GLN A 23 17.26 1.52 -10.51
CA GLN A 23 16.58 2.73 -10.94
C GLN A 23 15.94 3.41 -9.73
N LYS A 24 16.03 4.74 -9.67
CA LYS A 24 15.34 5.52 -8.64
C LYS A 24 13.85 5.65 -8.95
N LEU A 25 13.05 5.63 -7.90
CA LEU A 25 11.61 5.93 -7.90
C LEU A 25 11.35 7.18 -7.03
N PRO A 26 11.64 8.39 -7.54
CA PRO A 26 11.56 9.61 -6.74
C PRO A 26 10.14 9.91 -6.22
N ASN A 27 9.10 9.44 -6.93
CA ASN A 27 7.72 9.53 -6.49
C ASN A 27 7.45 8.80 -5.17
N ALA A 28 8.06 7.64 -4.92
CA ALA A 28 7.77 6.82 -3.73
C ALA A 28 8.12 7.53 -2.41
N GLU A 29 9.21 8.31 -2.39
CA GLU A 29 9.55 9.13 -1.23
C GLU A 29 8.57 10.29 -1.04
N ASN A 30 8.22 10.99 -2.12
CA ASN A 30 7.23 12.07 -2.07
C ASN A 30 5.87 11.55 -1.61
N ASP A 31 5.45 10.40 -2.11
CA ASP A 31 4.21 9.73 -1.77
C ASP A 31 4.15 9.41 -0.27
N ALA A 32 5.20 8.80 0.28
CA ALA A 32 5.28 8.52 1.71
C ALA A 32 5.30 9.80 2.57
N ASN A 33 5.98 10.85 2.11
CA ASN A 33 6.03 12.14 2.80
C ASN A 33 4.65 12.81 2.86
N GLU A 34 3.95 12.91 1.75
CA GLU A 34 2.62 13.54 1.70
C GLU A 34 1.54 12.70 2.37
N MET A 35 1.60 11.37 2.21
CA MET A 35 0.70 10.45 2.90
C MET A 35 0.85 10.58 4.41
N SER A 36 2.07 10.64 4.93
CA SER A 36 2.31 10.84 6.35
C SER A 36 1.71 12.17 6.84
N ALA A 37 1.97 13.27 6.12
CA ALA A 37 1.47 14.59 6.49
C ALA A 37 -0.07 14.65 6.50
N VAL A 38 -0.75 14.03 5.54
CA VAL A 38 -2.23 14.02 5.52
C VAL A 38 -2.81 13.11 6.61
N LEU A 39 -2.18 11.97 6.89
CA LEU A 39 -2.61 11.06 7.94
C LEU A 39 -2.47 11.70 9.33
N GLU A 40 -1.37 12.40 9.59
CA GLU A 40 -1.18 13.20 10.81
C GLU A 40 -2.28 14.26 10.96
N LYS A 41 -2.61 14.99 9.89
CA LYS A 41 -3.67 16.01 9.88
C LYS A 41 -5.05 15.46 10.22
N ILE A 42 -5.32 14.20 9.90
CA ILE A 42 -6.59 13.54 10.25
C ILE A 42 -6.49 12.72 11.53
N GLY A 43 -5.40 12.83 12.30
CA GLY A 43 -5.28 12.31 13.66
C GLY A 43 -4.66 10.91 13.77
N PHE A 44 -3.93 10.44 12.75
CA PHE A 44 -3.08 9.25 12.89
C PHE A 44 -1.78 9.59 13.62
N ILE A 45 -1.31 8.65 14.44
CA ILE A 45 0.06 8.60 14.95
C ILE A 45 0.88 7.86 13.90
N VAL A 46 1.73 8.58 13.18
CA VAL A 46 2.45 8.05 12.01
C VAL A 46 3.88 7.66 12.38
N THR A 47 4.24 6.42 12.06
CA THR A 47 5.63 5.95 11.98
C THR A 47 6.03 5.93 10.51
N LYS A 48 6.88 6.87 10.09
CA LYS A 48 7.39 6.93 8.71
C LYS A 48 8.78 6.29 8.60
N LYS A 49 9.00 5.49 7.56
CA LYS A 49 10.30 4.93 7.19
C LYS A 49 10.56 5.18 5.70
N LEU A 50 11.78 5.63 5.38
CA LEU A 50 12.21 5.85 4.01
C LEU A 50 13.42 4.98 3.70
N HIS A 51 13.52 4.49 2.46
CA HIS A 51 14.68 3.78 1.91
C HIS A 51 15.24 2.71 2.86
N SER A 52 14.32 1.93 3.44
CA SER A 52 14.67 0.95 4.47
C SER A 52 15.17 -0.36 3.86
N ALA A 53 16.29 -0.84 4.37
CA ALA A 53 16.79 -2.18 4.06
C ALA A 53 15.83 -3.23 4.65
N ARG A 54 15.94 -4.47 4.19
CA ARG A 54 15.03 -5.56 4.61
C ARG A 54 14.94 -5.70 6.13
N ILE A 55 16.08 -5.62 6.81
CA ILE A 55 16.14 -5.79 8.25
C ILE A 55 15.47 -4.62 8.99
N GLU A 56 15.65 -3.39 8.49
CA GLU A 56 15.05 -2.17 9.04
C GLU A 56 13.52 -2.19 8.86
N MET A 57 13.05 -2.62 7.69
CA MET A 57 11.61 -2.84 7.45
C MET A 57 11.05 -3.87 8.44
N ARG A 58 11.74 -5.00 8.64
CA ARG A 58 11.27 -6.05 9.55
C ARG A 58 11.17 -5.54 10.99
N PHE A 59 12.17 -4.80 11.47
CA PHE A 59 12.12 -4.21 12.81
C PHE A 59 10.97 -3.20 12.95
N ALA A 60 10.75 -2.34 11.93
CA ALA A 60 9.66 -1.39 11.95
C ALA A 60 8.28 -2.08 11.97
N LEU A 61 8.11 -3.15 11.19
CA LEU A 61 6.88 -3.94 11.14
C LEU A 61 6.58 -4.61 12.48
N VAL A 62 7.58 -5.25 13.10
CA VAL A 62 7.41 -5.90 14.42
C VAL A 62 7.10 -4.87 15.50
N ALA A 63 7.88 -3.79 15.60
CA ALA A 63 7.64 -2.77 16.61
C ALA A 63 6.27 -2.09 16.43
N PHE A 64 5.83 -1.90 15.19
CA PHE A 64 4.50 -1.36 14.90
C PHE A 64 3.40 -2.36 15.30
N GLU A 65 3.55 -3.63 14.94
CA GLU A 65 2.62 -4.72 15.32
C GLU A 65 2.45 -4.83 16.84
N GLU A 66 3.55 -4.75 17.60
CA GLU A 66 3.53 -4.78 19.07
C GLU A 66 2.80 -3.58 19.69
N SER A 67 2.70 -2.47 18.97
CA SER A 67 1.98 -1.27 19.43
C SER A 67 0.46 -1.35 19.25
N ILE A 68 -0.03 -2.30 18.43
CA ILE A 68 -1.44 -2.46 18.08
C ILE A 68 -2.22 -3.12 19.22
N THR A 69 -3.41 -2.58 19.46
CA THR A 69 -4.45 -3.09 20.36
C THR A 69 -5.77 -3.25 19.61
N SER A 70 -6.70 -4.01 20.19
CA SER A 70 -7.97 -4.34 19.52
C SER A 70 -8.91 -3.15 19.28
N SER A 71 -8.67 -2.00 19.92
CA SER A 71 -9.47 -0.79 19.73
C SER A 71 -8.94 0.13 18.60
N ASP A 72 -7.80 -0.20 18.01
CA ASP A 72 -7.10 0.66 17.06
C ASP A 72 -7.65 0.59 15.63
N VAL A 73 -7.55 1.72 14.94
CA VAL A 73 -7.53 1.75 13.47
C VAL A 73 -6.08 1.74 13.02
N VAL A 74 -5.70 0.74 12.25
CA VAL A 74 -4.33 0.51 11.79
C VAL A 74 -4.27 0.72 10.28
N LEU A 75 -3.33 1.55 9.83
CA LEU A 75 -3.06 1.79 8.42
C LEU A 75 -1.61 1.45 8.08
N PHE A 76 -1.42 0.55 7.12
CA PHE A 76 -0.14 0.30 6.49
C PHE A 76 -0.14 0.90 5.09
N TYR A 77 0.84 1.75 4.82
CA TYR A 77 1.06 2.35 3.52
C TYR A 77 2.45 1.96 3.02
N PHE A 78 2.53 1.49 1.78
CA PHE A 78 3.79 1.22 1.10
C PHE A 78 3.82 1.86 -0.28
N ALA A 79 4.90 2.58 -0.60
CA ALA A 79 5.22 3.03 -1.95
C ALA A 79 6.62 2.58 -2.36
N GLY A 80 6.75 2.01 -3.56
CA GLY A 80 8.01 1.54 -4.11
C GLY A 80 7.85 0.33 -5.02
N HIS A 81 8.92 -0.43 -5.23
CA HIS A 81 8.86 -1.66 -6.00
C HIS A 81 8.10 -2.78 -5.26
N GLY A 82 7.20 -3.42 -6.00
CA GLY A 82 6.48 -4.61 -5.60
C GLY A 82 6.46 -5.63 -6.73
N THR A 83 6.25 -6.89 -6.38
CA THR A 83 6.14 -7.98 -7.34
C THR A 83 5.16 -9.03 -6.83
N GLN A 84 4.61 -9.83 -7.73
CA GLN A 84 3.77 -10.96 -7.40
C GLN A 84 4.42 -12.26 -7.86
N TRP A 85 4.57 -13.22 -6.96
CA TRP A 85 5.11 -14.55 -7.27
C TRP A 85 4.38 -15.62 -6.46
N GLU A 86 4.04 -16.75 -7.10
CA GLU A 86 3.32 -17.87 -6.47
C GLU A 86 2.07 -17.45 -5.67
N ASN A 87 1.35 -16.42 -6.14
CA ASN A 87 0.16 -15.83 -5.47
C ASN A 87 0.44 -15.05 -4.18
N HIS A 88 1.70 -14.69 -3.92
CA HIS A 88 2.09 -13.77 -2.85
C HIS A 88 2.47 -12.41 -3.44
N ASN A 89 2.13 -11.33 -2.73
CA ASN A 89 2.54 -9.98 -3.08
C ASN A 89 3.74 -9.60 -2.21
N TYR A 90 4.87 -9.28 -2.83
CA TYR A 90 6.11 -8.98 -2.16
C TYR A 90 6.46 -7.50 -2.31
N LEU A 91 6.84 -6.87 -1.20
CA LEU A 91 7.37 -5.51 -1.15
C LEU A 91 8.90 -5.59 -1.16
N ILE A 92 9.55 -4.83 -2.03
CA ILE A 92 10.99 -4.93 -2.27
C ILE A 92 11.75 -3.90 -1.43
N PRO A 93 12.62 -4.34 -0.50
CA PRO A 93 13.50 -3.46 0.28
C PRO A 93 14.60 -2.81 -0.58
N LYS A 94 15.21 -1.70 -0.11
CA LYS A 94 16.24 -0.99 -0.91
C LYS A 94 17.46 -1.84 -1.28
N ASP A 95 17.85 -2.77 -0.41
CA ASP A 95 19.05 -3.61 -0.49
C ASP A 95 18.80 -4.90 -1.30
N ASN A 96 17.62 -5.05 -1.89
CA ASN A 96 17.22 -6.24 -2.64
C ASN A 96 16.68 -5.90 -4.03
N ASN A 97 17.25 -4.87 -4.66
CA ASN A 97 16.95 -4.57 -6.05
C ASN A 97 17.32 -5.74 -6.98
N GLY A 98 16.49 -6.02 -7.99
CA GLY A 98 16.75 -7.10 -8.95
C GLY A 98 16.72 -8.52 -8.34
N ILE A 99 16.10 -8.68 -7.17
CA ILE A 99 15.90 -9.97 -6.50
C ILE A 99 15.24 -10.99 -7.44
N ASP A 100 15.81 -12.20 -7.51
CA ASP A 100 15.21 -13.29 -8.28
C ASP A 100 14.01 -13.92 -7.56
N ASN A 101 13.14 -14.58 -8.33
CA ASN A 101 11.89 -15.16 -7.81
C ASN A 101 12.14 -16.22 -6.73
N ALA A 102 13.24 -16.98 -6.82
CA ALA A 102 13.60 -18.00 -5.83
C ALA A 102 13.96 -17.38 -4.47
N SER A 103 14.51 -16.16 -4.48
CA SER A 103 14.91 -15.40 -3.30
C SER A 103 13.78 -14.61 -2.65
N LEU A 104 12.65 -14.36 -3.33
CA LEU A 104 11.58 -13.47 -2.84
C LEU A 104 11.10 -13.86 -1.44
N LYS A 105 10.87 -15.16 -1.20
CA LYS A 105 10.39 -15.69 0.08
C LYS A 105 11.32 -15.37 1.25
N THR A 106 12.62 -15.25 1.00
CA THR A 106 13.63 -15.04 2.05
C THR A 106 14.12 -13.61 2.11
N ARG A 107 14.16 -12.87 1.00
CA ARG A 107 14.79 -11.55 0.90
C ARG A 107 13.82 -10.38 0.65
N ALA A 108 12.56 -10.62 0.31
CA ALA A 108 11.53 -9.59 0.26
C ALA A 108 10.66 -9.56 1.55
N ILE A 109 9.68 -8.66 1.59
CA ILE A 109 8.63 -8.64 2.61
C ILE A 109 7.33 -9.17 1.99
N ASP A 110 6.78 -10.24 2.55
CA ASP A 110 5.48 -10.79 2.12
C ASP A 110 4.33 -9.97 2.73
N ALA A 111 3.57 -9.26 1.89
CA ALA A 111 2.49 -8.38 2.33
C ALA A 111 1.32 -9.16 2.99
N GLN A 112 1.04 -10.39 2.57
CA GLN A 112 0.02 -11.22 3.23
C GLN A 112 0.46 -11.58 4.64
N LYS A 113 1.73 -11.94 4.81
CA LYS A 113 2.27 -12.24 6.14
C LYS A 113 2.17 -11.05 7.09
N VAL A 114 2.48 -9.84 6.61
CA VAL A 114 2.33 -8.62 7.42
C VAL A 114 0.85 -8.40 7.82
N LEU A 115 -0.08 -8.59 6.88
CA LEU A 115 -1.51 -8.49 7.18
C LEU A 115 -1.94 -9.52 8.23
N ASP A 116 -1.49 -10.77 8.11
CA ASP A 116 -1.80 -11.83 9.06
C ASP A 116 -1.24 -11.51 10.45
N GLU A 117 0.01 -11.02 10.54
CA GLU A 117 0.65 -10.58 11.78
C GLU A 117 -0.15 -9.45 12.46
N PHE A 118 -0.57 -8.42 11.71
CA PHE A 118 -1.40 -7.34 12.27
C PHE A 118 -2.78 -7.85 12.70
N SER A 119 -3.35 -8.81 11.98
CA SER A 119 -4.67 -9.37 12.25
C SER A 119 -4.71 -10.19 13.55
N VAL A 120 -3.58 -10.75 13.99
CA VAL A 120 -3.47 -11.46 15.30
C VAL A 120 -3.80 -10.53 16.47
N ARG A 121 -3.59 -9.22 16.33
CA ARG A 121 -3.90 -8.21 17.36
C ARG A 121 -5.38 -7.82 17.40
N ASP A 122 -6.19 -8.32 16.47
CA ASP A 122 -7.62 -8.02 16.27
C ASP A 122 -7.97 -6.52 16.37
N PRO A 123 -7.26 -5.63 15.65
CA PRO A 123 -7.59 -4.21 15.64
C PRO A 123 -9.01 -3.98 15.11
N PHE A 124 -9.64 -2.88 15.55
CA PHE A 124 -10.97 -2.50 15.10
C PHE A 124 -11.07 -2.47 13.56
N LEU A 125 -10.01 -1.96 12.92
CA LEU A 125 -9.86 -1.89 11.48
C LEU A 125 -8.39 -1.97 11.05
N THR A 126 -8.09 -2.76 10.03
CA THR A 126 -6.78 -2.80 9.35
C THR A 126 -6.91 -2.34 7.90
N ILE A 127 -6.08 -1.39 7.48
CA ILE A 127 -6.09 -0.79 6.13
C ILE A 127 -4.72 -0.97 5.51
N PHE A 128 -4.63 -1.61 4.34
CA PHE A 128 -3.41 -1.70 3.56
C PHE A 128 -3.59 -0.90 2.27
N LEU A 129 -2.73 0.09 2.05
CA LEU A 129 -2.68 0.89 0.83
C LEU A 129 -1.31 0.65 0.17
N LEU A 130 -1.30 -0.07 -0.95
CA LEU A 130 -0.07 -0.55 -1.58
C LEU A 130 0.10 0.13 -2.95
N ASP A 131 0.93 1.18 -2.99
CA ASP A 131 1.34 1.89 -4.20
C ASP A 131 2.61 1.26 -4.80
N CYS A 132 2.42 0.07 -5.36
CA CYS A 132 3.49 -0.69 -6.00
C CYS A 132 2.95 -1.51 -7.17
N CYS A 133 3.86 -1.84 -8.10
CA CYS A 133 3.55 -2.75 -9.19
C CYS A 133 3.24 -4.16 -8.69
N ARG A 134 2.52 -4.93 -9.51
CA ARG A 134 2.18 -6.33 -9.23
C ARG A 134 2.58 -7.23 -10.40
N THR A 135 3.74 -6.95 -11.00
CA THR A 135 4.29 -7.71 -12.12
C THR A 135 4.96 -9.01 -11.64
N TYR A 136 5.16 -9.97 -12.54
CA TYR A 136 5.70 -11.31 -12.21
C TYR A 136 7.22 -11.44 -12.31
N ASP A 137 7.88 -10.46 -12.91
CA ASP A 137 9.32 -10.50 -13.15
C ASP A 137 9.98 -9.21 -12.67
N VAL A 138 10.79 -9.35 -11.62
CA VAL A 138 11.59 -8.27 -11.02
C VAL A 138 12.68 -7.78 -11.99
N ARG A 139 13.11 -8.60 -12.97
CA ARG A 139 14.05 -8.22 -14.03
C ARG A 139 13.37 -7.46 -15.18
N SER A 140 12.05 -7.53 -15.27
CA SER A 140 11.26 -7.01 -16.39
C SER A 140 10.83 -5.55 -16.24
N SER A 141 11.14 -4.88 -15.12
CA SER A 141 10.99 -3.40 -15.06
C SER A 141 11.81 -2.67 -16.13
N ASN A 142 12.77 -3.36 -16.77
CA ASN A 142 13.55 -2.90 -17.91
C ASN A 142 13.14 -3.49 -19.29
N SER A 143 12.02 -4.22 -19.41
CA SER A 143 11.68 -4.85 -20.69
C SER A 143 10.78 -3.97 -21.57
N ASN A 144 11.35 -3.57 -22.71
CA ASN A 144 10.71 -3.00 -23.88
C ASN A 144 9.46 -3.85 -24.26
N PRO A 145 8.27 -3.25 -24.52
CA PRO A 145 7.00 -3.98 -24.69
C PRO A 145 6.87 -4.78 -26.01
N ARG A 146 7.98 -5.26 -26.59
CA ARG A 146 8.06 -5.78 -27.95
C ARG A 146 8.41 -7.27 -28.10
N ASN A 147 8.53 -8.06 -27.03
CA ASN A 147 8.80 -9.50 -27.15
C ASN A 147 7.83 -10.37 -26.33
N PRO A 148 6.76 -10.93 -26.93
CA PRO A 148 5.81 -11.81 -26.27
C PRO A 148 6.24 -13.30 -26.33
N THR A 149 7.55 -13.61 -26.29
CA THR A 149 8.07 -14.98 -26.53
C THR A 149 8.70 -15.62 -25.28
N GLY A 150 8.16 -15.36 -24.10
CA GLY A 150 8.45 -16.14 -22.89
C GLY A 150 7.14 -16.71 -22.36
N ASN A 151 7.11 -18.01 -22.05
CA ASN A 151 5.97 -18.71 -21.46
C ASN A 151 5.24 -17.83 -20.43
N GLU A 152 4.12 -17.21 -20.82
CA GLU A 152 3.31 -16.47 -19.86
C GLU A 152 2.83 -17.45 -18.80
N PRO A 153 3.12 -17.22 -17.51
CA PRO A 153 2.57 -18.05 -16.46
C PRO A 153 1.05 -18.02 -16.59
N LYS A 154 0.44 -19.20 -16.75
CA LYS A 154 -1.01 -19.36 -16.81
C LYS A 154 -1.65 -18.50 -15.72
N LEU A 155 -2.53 -17.58 -16.13
CA LEU A 155 -3.36 -16.69 -15.30
C LEU A 155 -4.33 -17.43 -14.33
N ASN A 156 -4.12 -18.73 -14.13
CA ASN A 156 -4.90 -19.56 -13.24
C ASN A 156 -4.60 -19.19 -11.79
N GLY A 157 -5.45 -18.35 -11.21
CA GLY A 157 -5.51 -18.15 -9.76
C GLY A 157 -4.76 -16.94 -9.24
N LEU A 158 -4.82 -15.81 -9.94
CA LEU A 158 -4.47 -14.49 -9.41
C LEU A 158 -5.24 -14.20 -8.10
N LYS A 159 -4.70 -14.63 -6.96
CA LYS A 159 -5.37 -14.44 -5.67
C LYS A 159 -5.07 -13.04 -5.17
N ALA A 160 -6.13 -12.27 -4.90
CA ALA A 160 -6.04 -11.13 -4.02
C ALA A 160 -5.50 -11.57 -2.64
N MET A 161 -4.82 -10.67 -1.93
CA MET A 161 -4.55 -10.90 -0.50
C MET A 161 -5.86 -11.26 0.21
N ASP A 162 -5.80 -12.24 1.11
CA ASP A 162 -6.94 -12.74 1.86
C ASP A 162 -7.33 -11.75 2.95
N ALA A 163 -8.33 -10.91 2.65
CA ALA A 163 -8.84 -9.92 3.59
C ALA A 163 -9.50 -10.60 4.80
N LYS A 164 -8.85 -10.50 5.96
CA LYS A 164 -9.42 -10.93 7.24
C LYS A 164 -10.58 -10.03 7.65
N ALA A 165 -11.50 -10.54 8.48
CA ALA A 165 -12.60 -9.74 9.00
C ALA A 165 -12.05 -8.48 9.72
N GLY A 166 -12.60 -7.32 9.38
CA GLY A 166 -12.07 -6.03 9.84
C GLY A 166 -10.91 -5.48 9.00
N SER A 167 -10.66 -6.00 7.79
CA SER A 167 -9.58 -5.49 6.93
C SER A 167 -10.03 -4.93 5.58
N LEU A 168 -9.22 -4.02 5.07
CA LEU A 168 -9.32 -3.38 3.77
C LEU A 168 -7.94 -3.41 3.12
N ILE A 169 -7.89 -3.79 1.85
CA ILE A 169 -6.66 -3.84 1.08
C ILE A 169 -6.93 -3.14 -0.24
N ALA A 170 -6.15 -2.11 -0.56
CA ALA A 170 -6.19 -1.40 -1.83
C ALA A 170 -4.81 -1.42 -2.47
N PHE A 171 -4.76 -1.83 -3.73
CA PHE A 171 -3.57 -1.81 -4.56
C PHE A 171 -3.71 -0.72 -5.63
N ALA A 172 -2.62 -0.05 -5.95
CA ALA A 172 -2.57 0.94 -7.02
C ALA A 172 -2.91 0.38 -8.41
N CYS A 173 -2.71 -0.93 -8.63
CA CYS A 173 -3.03 -1.59 -9.88
C CYS A 173 -3.57 -3.03 -9.69
N ALA A 174 -4.19 -3.57 -10.73
CA ALA A 174 -4.62 -4.96 -10.80
C ALA A 174 -3.43 -5.93 -10.73
N ALA A 175 -3.73 -7.20 -10.44
CA ALA A 175 -2.70 -8.23 -10.39
C ALA A 175 -2.08 -8.46 -11.78
N GLY A 176 -0.76 -8.61 -11.86
CA GLY A 176 -0.03 -8.70 -13.13
C GLY A 176 0.18 -7.34 -13.84
N ALA A 177 -0.38 -6.25 -13.31
CA ALA A 177 -0.27 -4.92 -13.91
C ALA A 177 0.84 -4.07 -13.27
N THR A 178 1.18 -2.99 -13.96
CA THR A 178 2.14 -1.97 -13.52
C THR A 178 1.38 -0.74 -13.07
N ALA A 179 1.81 -0.11 -11.98
CA ALA A 179 1.32 1.22 -11.59
C ALA A 179 2.10 2.28 -12.37
N ASP A 180 1.48 3.39 -12.73
CA ASP A 180 2.18 4.49 -13.40
C ASP A 180 3.19 5.13 -12.44
N ASP A 181 4.47 5.05 -12.78
CA ASP A 181 5.57 5.65 -12.02
C ASP A 181 5.52 7.20 -12.05
N GLY A 182 4.60 7.79 -12.82
CA GLY A 182 4.34 9.21 -12.82
C GLY A 182 5.57 10.00 -13.27
N ILE A 183 6.26 9.57 -14.34
CA ILE A 183 7.48 10.21 -14.81
C ILE A 183 7.24 11.72 -15.03
N GLY A 184 7.98 12.55 -14.27
CA GLY A 184 7.85 14.01 -14.30
C GLY A 184 6.73 14.59 -13.41
N GLN A 185 5.98 13.74 -12.71
CA GLN A 185 5.00 14.11 -11.69
C GLN A 185 5.62 14.05 -10.29
N LYS A 186 5.00 14.75 -9.35
CA LYS A 186 5.43 14.76 -7.95
C LYS A 186 5.15 13.43 -7.23
N ASN A 187 4.01 12.82 -7.53
CA ASN A 187 3.45 11.66 -6.84
C ASN A 187 3.01 10.58 -7.83
N GLY A 188 2.97 9.33 -7.39
CA GLY A 188 2.31 8.24 -8.11
C GLY A 188 0.82 8.52 -8.29
N LEU A 189 0.22 8.00 -9.36
CA LEU A 189 -1.16 8.35 -9.72
C LEU A 189 -2.18 7.91 -8.65
N PHE A 190 -1.96 6.76 -8.04
CA PHE A 190 -2.79 6.24 -6.96
C PHE A 190 -2.72 7.15 -5.72
N THR A 191 -1.51 7.48 -5.28
CA THR A 191 -1.29 8.40 -4.16
C THR A 191 -1.86 9.79 -4.42
N LYS A 192 -1.64 10.35 -5.62
CA LYS A 192 -2.20 11.64 -6.03
C LYS A 192 -3.71 11.71 -5.79
N HIS A 193 -4.46 10.66 -6.14
CA HIS A 193 -5.90 10.64 -5.93
C HIS A 193 -6.28 10.29 -4.48
N LEU A 194 -5.52 9.44 -3.79
CA LEU A 194 -5.74 9.20 -2.35
C LEU A 194 -5.68 10.50 -1.56
N LEU A 195 -4.66 11.33 -1.80
CA LEU A 195 -4.45 12.60 -1.10
C LEU A 195 -5.62 13.58 -1.27
N LYS A 196 -6.35 13.53 -2.39
CA LYS A 196 -7.55 14.35 -2.61
C LYS A 196 -8.75 13.94 -1.76
N HIS A 197 -8.85 12.65 -1.41
CA HIS A 197 -10.08 12.08 -0.87
C HIS A 197 -9.95 11.56 0.56
N ILE A 198 -8.74 11.20 1.02
CA ILE A 198 -8.53 10.54 2.33
C ILE A 198 -8.86 11.44 3.53
N ALA A 199 -8.75 12.76 3.36
CA ALA A 199 -9.00 13.75 4.40
C ALA A 199 -10.37 14.43 4.32
N ILE A 200 -11.28 13.95 3.47
CA ILE A 200 -12.63 14.51 3.40
C ILE A 200 -13.39 14.11 4.68
N PRO A 201 -13.85 15.09 5.49
CA PRO A 201 -14.54 14.80 6.74
C PRO A 201 -15.79 13.96 6.53
N LYS A 202 -15.99 12.96 7.40
CA LYS A 202 -17.15 12.05 7.41
C LYS A 202 -17.33 11.21 6.14
N GLN A 203 -16.37 11.24 5.20
CA GLN A 203 -16.44 10.43 4.00
C GLN A 203 -16.12 8.97 4.31
N ASP A 204 -16.98 8.06 3.85
CA ASP A 204 -16.74 6.62 4.00
C ASP A 204 -15.51 6.18 3.21
N ILE A 205 -14.67 5.32 3.80
CA ILE A 205 -13.50 4.77 3.12
C ILE A 205 -13.83 4.06 1.79
N ARG A 206 -15.01 3.44 1.65
CA ARG A 206 -15.42 2.85 0.37
C ARG A 206 -15.66 3.91 -0.69
N THR A 207 -16.26 5.03 -0.30
CA THR A 207 -16.47 6.18 -1.20
C THR A 207 -15.12 6.78 -1.60
N THR A 208 -14.20 6.96 -0.64
CA THR A 208 -12.82 7.39 -0.91
C THR A 208 -12.17 6.49 -1.96
N LEU A 209 -12.19 5.18 -1.79
CA LEU A 209 -11.54 4.26 -2.73
C LEU A 209 -12.23 4.18 -4.09
N ALA A 210 -13.55 4.33 -4.14
CA ALA A 210 -14.29 4.43 -5.41
C ALA A 210 -13.88 5.68 -6.19
N LEU A 211 -13.80 6.84 -5.53
CA LEU A 211 -13.34 8.10 -6.14
C LEU A 211 -11.89 8.03 -6.59
N VAL A 212 -11.03 7.37 -5.80
CA VAL A 212 -9.63 7.11 -6.19
C VAL A 212 -9.57 6.25 -7.44
N THR A 213 -10.36 5.17 -7.50
CA THR A 213 -10.42 4.27 -8.67
C THR A 213 -10.86 5.02 -9.92
N ASP A 214 -11.94 5.80 -9.82
CA ASP A 214 -12.46 6.64 -10.91
C ASP A 214 -11.42 7.64 -11.40
N GLY A 215 -10.79 8.39 -10.48
CA GLY A 215 -9.76 9.37 -10.80
C GLY A 215 -8.52 8.77 -11.48
N VAL A 216 -8.04 7.62 -10.98
CA VAL A 216 -6.89 6.91 -11.56
C VAL A 216 -7.22 6.39 -12.96
N MET A 217 -8.40 5.80 -13.16
CA MET A 217 -8.83 5.31 -14.47
C MET A 217 -9.01 6.45 -15.46
N ALA A 218 -9.63 7.56 -15.06
CA ALA A 218 -9.83 8.73 -15.91
C ALA A 218 -8.49 9.32 -16.38
N GLU A 219 -7.53 9.52 -15.46
CA GLU A 219 -6.25 10.15 -15.80
C GLU A 219 -5.30 9.20 -16.57
N SER A 220 -5.33 7.90 -16.27
CA SER A 220 -4.52 6.90 -16.98
C SER A 220 -5.12 6.42 -18.30
N ASN A 221 -6.32 6.90 -18.70
CA ASN A 221 -7.11 6.34 -19.80
C ASN A 221 -7.32 4.82 -19.63
N SER A 222 -7.70 4.40 -18.43
CA SER A 222 -7.93 3.01 -18.02
C SER A 222 -6.72 2.08 -18.13
N ARG A 223 -5.49 2.60 -18.31
CA ARG A 223 -4.26 1.80 -18.30
C ARG A 223 -3.90 1.32 -16.90
N GLN A 224 -4.25 2.09 -15.88
CA GLN A 224 -4.09 1.71 -14.48
C GLN A 224 -5.48 1.58 -13.83
N ILE A 225 -5.73 0.42 -13.24
CA ILE A 225 -7.00 0.11 -12.57
C ILE A 225 -6.68 -0.32 -11.14
N PRO A 226 -6.95 0.53 -10.13
CA PRO A 226 -6.81 0.13 -8.73
C PRO A 226 -7.68 -1.07 -8.39
N PHE A 227 -7.19 -1.92 -7.48
CA PHE A 227 -7.91 -3.10 -7.02
C PHE A 227 -8.15 -3.02 -5.52
N VAL A 228 -9.37 -3.30 -5.08
CA VAL A 228 -9.78 -3.22 -3.67
C VAL A 228 -10.37 -4.54 -3.21
N ASN A 229 -9.93 -5.04 -2.06
CA ASN A 229 -10.50 -6.17 -1.35
C ASN A 229 -10.97 -5.73 0.05
N LEU A 230 -12.24 -5.99 0.38
CA LEU A 230 -12.91 -5.49 1.59
C LEU A 230 -13.53 -6.63 2.39
N SER A 231 -13.29 -6.65 3.69
CA SER A 231 -13.98 -7.52 4.65
C SER A 231 -14.32 -6.72 5.91
N LEU A 232 -15.08 -5.64 5.74
CA LEU A 232 -15.31 -4.65 6.79
C LEU A 232 -16.47 -5.02 7.72
N ARG A 233 -16.27 -4.88 9.03
CA ARG A 233 -17.28 -5.18 10.08
C ARG A 233 -18.36 -4.10 10.23
N TYR A 234 -18.07 -2.87 9.81
CA TYR A 234 -18.92 -1.71 10.06
C TYR A 234 -19.45 -1.08 8.76
N PRO A 235 -20.70 -0.59 8.77
CA PRO A 235 -21.35 -0.06 7.57
C PRO A 235 -20.76 1.28 7.15
N HIS A 236 -20.31 2.10 8.10
CA HIS A 236 -19.73 3.40 7.85
C HIS A 236 -18.43 3.59 8.64
N ILE A 237 -17.35 3.93 7.94
CA ILE A 237 -16.00 4.10 8.48
C ILE A 237 -15.36 5.34 7.85
N PRO A 238 -15.50 6.52 8.47
CA PRO A 238 -14.71 7.68 8.10
C PRO A 238 -13.29 7.58 8.66
N LEU A 239 -12.28 8.02 7.90
CA LEU A 239 -10.90 8.16 8.41
C LEU A 239 -10.65 9.54 9.03
N CYS A 240 -11.38 10.55 8.55
CA CYS A 240 -11.38 11.91 9.05
C CYS A 240 -12.75 12.21 9.64
N ASP A 241 -12.82 12.35 10.96
CA ASP A 241 -14.04 12.83 11.62
C ASP A 241 -14.17 14.36 11.39
N GLU A 242 -13.09 15.07 11.67
CA GLU A 242 -12.87 16.51 11.44
C GLU A 242 -11.37 16.73 11.15
N LEU A 243 -11.00 17.83 10.47
CA LEU A 243 -9.58 18.19 10.26
C LEU A 243 -8.98 18.68 11.57
N SER A 244 -7.81 18.17 11.96
CA SER A 244 -7.12 18.69 13.14
C SER A 244 -6.62 20.11 12.85
N GLY A 245 -7.13 21.10 13.58
CA GLY A 245 -6.77 22.52 13.43
C GLY A 245 -5.40 22.89 14.01
N LYS A 246 -4.44 21.96 14.05
CA LYS A 246 -3.09 22.26 14.55
C LYS A 246 -2.26 22.87 13.42
N TYR A 247 -2.23 24.20 13.42
CA TYR A 247 -1.26 25.04 12.71
C TYR A 247 0.04 25.13 13.52
#